data_AF-A0A662J5Z4-F1
#
_entry.id   AF-A0A662J5Z4-F1
#
_cell.length_a   1.000
_cell.length_b   1.000
_cell.length_c   1.000
_cell.angle_alpha   90.00
_cell.angle_beta   90.00
_cell.angle_gamma   90.00
#
_symmetry.space_group_name_H-M   'P 1'
#
loop_
_entity.id
_entity.type
_entity.pdbx_description
1 polymer ?
#
loop_
_entity_poly.entity_id
_entity_poly.type
_entity_poly.pdbx_seq_one_letter_code
_entity_poly.pdbx_strand_id
1 'polypeptide(L)'
;CPELVTARLLSDLVTGRYGVSELLTSEGGFKLLDIILSASSQIVGKTLKDVVKTIPLPPWSYVILAIAEEDKVFKPNDDWVFKEGQRLIILVKAEEAEEVKRIFTG
;
A
#
# COMPACT_ATOMS: atom_id res chain seq x y z
N CYS A 1 -7.67 8.39 -22.18
CA CYS A 1 -6.61 8.95 -23.04
C CYS A 1 -5.27 8.37 -22.60
N PRO A 2 -4.55 7.64 -23.48
CA PRO A 2 -3.24 7.06 -23.16
C PRO A 2 -2.24 8.08 -22.60
N GLU A 3 -2.28 9.31 -23.11
CA GLU A 3 -1.42 10.42 -22.73
C GLU A 3 -1.57 10.77 -21.24
N LEU A 4 -2.79 10.67 -20.70
CA LEU A 4 -3.08 10.97 -19.30
C LEU A 4 -2.55 9.87 -18.38
N VAL A 5 -2.65 8.60 -18.81
CA VAL A 5 -2.06 7.46 -18.08
C VAL A 5 -0.53 7.59 -18.05
N THR A 6 0.09 7.92 -19.19
CA THR A 6 1.54 8.12 -19.27
C THR A 6 2.01 9.29 -18.43
N ALA A 7 1.33 10.45 -18.49
CA ALA A 7 1.69 11.62 -17.69
C ALA A 7 1.65 11.34 -16.18
N ARG A 8 0.68 10.53 -15.73
CA ARG A 8 0.56 10.11 -14.33
C ARG A 8 1.73 9.24 -13.90
N LEU A 9 2.06 8.22 -14.68
CA LEU A 9 3.22 7.34 -14.41
C LEU A 9 4.53 8.12 -14.39
N LEU A 10 4.72 9.07 -15.32
CA LEU A 10 5.90 9.94 -15.33
C LEU A 10 5.95 10.85 -14.10
N SER A 11 4.81 11.41 -13.66
CA SER A 11 4.74 12.22 -12.44
C SER A 11 5.13 11.40 -11.21
N ASP A 12 4.71 10.15 -11.10
CA ASP A 12 5.07 9.29 -9.97
C ASP A 12 6.59 9.01 -9.93
N LEU A 13 7.22 8.82 -11.10
CA LEU A 13 8.67 8.66 -11.21
C LEU A 13 9.44 9.94 -10.85
N VAL A 14 8.96 11.11 -11.30
CA VAL A 14 9.62 12.41 -11.11
C VAL A 14 9.42 12.98 -9.70
N THR A 15 8.25 12.77 -9.11
CA THR A 15 7.93 13.30 -7.77
C THR A 15 8.65 12.56 -6.65
N GLY A 16 9.31 11.42 -6.94
CA GLY A 16 10.14 10.74 -5.96
C GLY A 16 9.36 10.32 -4.72
N ARG A 17 8.09 9.88 -4.86
CA ARG A 17 7.42 9.11 -3.80
C ARG A 17 8.08 7.72 -3.74
N TYR A 18 9.33 7.69 -3.27
CA TYR A 18 10.12 6.48 -3.06
C TYR A 18 9.31 5.55 -2.16
N GLY A 19 8.68 4.55 -2.77
CA GLY A 19 7.88 3.57 -2.05
C GLY A 19 6.38 3.78 -2.01
N VAL A 20 5.76 4.66 -2.80
CA VAL A 20 4.30 4.63 -3.00
C VAL A 20 3.96 4.93 -4.45
N SER A 21 3.43 3.94 -5.17
CA SER A 21 2.86 4.10 -6.50
C SER A 21 1.36 3.81 -6.46
N GLU A 22 0.55 4.70 -7.06
CA GLU A 22 -0.86 4.40 -7.30
C GLU A 22 -0.98 3.72 -8.68
N LEU A 23 -1.14 2.40 -8.67
CA LEU A 23 -1.13 1.61 -9.90
C LEU A 23 -2.39 1.81 -10.72
N LEU A 24 -3.55 1.85 -10.05
CA LEU A 24 -4.86 1.91 -10.70
C LEU A 24 -5.86 2.68 -9.85
N THR A 25 -6.75 3.41 -10.51
CA THR A 25 -7.99 3.96 -9.93
C THR A 25 -9.16 3.33 -10.68
N SER A 26 -10.07 2.67 -9.96
CA SER A 26 -11.31 2.12 -10.53
C SER A 26 -12.43 3.15 -10.52
N GLU A 27 -13.34 3.06 -11.49
CA GLU A 27 -14.57 3.87 -11.50
C GLU A 27 -15.46 3.59 -10.26
N GLY A 28 -15.32 2.41 -9.65
CA GLY A 28 -16.01 2.01 -8.43
C GLY A 28 -15.47 2.65 -7.14
N GLY A 29 -14.53 3.60 -7.22
CA GLY A 29 -14.04 4.33 -6.04
C GLY A 29 -12.98 3.60 -5.23
N PHE A 30 -12.28 2.62 -5.82
CA PHE A 30 -11.13 1.95 -5.21
C PHE A 30 -9.83 2.28 -5.94
N LYS A 31 -8.72 2.22 -5.22
CA LYS A 31 -7.35 2.39 -5.70
C LYS A 31 -6.52 1.15 -5.37
N LEU A 32 -5.64 0.79 -6.30
CA LEU A 32 -4.61 -0.21 -6.06
C LEU A 32 -3.29 0.51 -5.80
N LEU A 33 -2.73 0.33 -4.61
CA LEU A 33 -1.48 0.93 -4.17
C LEU A 33 -0.37 -0.13 -4.16
N ASP A 34 0.83 0.32 -4.52
CA ASP A 34 2.09 -0.41 -4.38
C ASP A 34 2.98 0.39 -3.42
N ILE A 35 3.18 -0.14 -2.21
CA ILE A 35 3.83 0.58 -1.09
C ILE A 35 5.06 -0.17 -0.61
N ILE A 36 6.21 0.48 -0.52
CA ILE A 36 7.39 -0.01 0.19
C ILE A 36 7.33 0.50 1.63
N LEU A 37 7.38 -0.40 2.60
CA LEU A 37 7.39 -0.04 4.02
C LEU A 37 8.71 0.65 4.38
N SER A 38 8.62 1.83 4.95
CA SER A 38 9.76 2.55 5.51
C SER A 38 10.03 2.15 6.96
N ALA A 39 11.19 2.50 7.50
CA ALA A 39 11.48 2.39 8.94
C ALA A 39 10.48 3.16 9.83
N SER A 40 9.89 4.25 9.34
CA SER A 40 8.93 5.08 10.08
C SER A 40 7.49 4.57 10.01
N SER A 41 7.25 3.50 9.27
CA SER A 41 5.94 2.87 9.15
C SER A 41 5.39 2.42 10.51
N GLN A 42 4.11 2.70 10.77
CA GLN A 42 3.47 2.33 12.03
C GLN A 42 3.16 0.83 12.15
N ILE A 43 3.36 0.06 11.07
CA ILE A 43 3.04 -1.37 11.02
C ILE A 43 4.26 -2.28 11.05
N VAL A 44 5.47 -1.74 10.88
CA VAL A 44 6.70 -2.53 10.95
C VAL A 44 6.83 -3.16 12.34
N GLY A 45 7.16 -4.45 12.37
CA GLY A 45 7.24 -5.26 13.58
C GLY A 45 5.89 -5.77 14.12
N LYS A 46 4.76 -5.39 13.52
CA LYS A 46 3.42 -5.89 13.89
C LYS A 46 3.00 -7.05 13.00
N THR A 47 2.12 -7.90 13.52
CA THR A 47 1.46 -8.93 12.71
C THR A 47 0.31 -8.35 11.88
N LEU A 48 -0.09 -9.00 10.79
CA LEU A 48 -1.30 -8.61 10.04
C LEU A 48 -2.54 -8.52 10.94
N LYS A 49 -2.69 -9.48 11.86
CA LYS A 49 -3.79 -9.50 12.84
C LYS A 49 -3.78 -8.29 13.77
N ASP A 50 -2.61 -7.84 14.21
CA ASP A 50 -2.47 -6.65 15.05
C ASP A 50 -2.83 -5.39 14.27
N VAL A 51 -2.34 -5.29 13.03
CA VAL A 51 -2.57 -4.16 12.11
C VAL A 51 -4.06 -3.94 11.89
N VAL A 52 -4.82 -5.00 11.58
CA VAL A 52 -6.28 -4.94 11.37
C VAL A 52 -7.01 -4.43 12.62
N LYS A 53 -6.47 -4.64 13.82
CA LYS A 53 -7.08 -4.21 15.08
C LYS A 53 -6.64 -2.82 15.55
N THR A 54 -5.43 -2.40 15.22
CA THR A 54 -4.84 -1.16 15.76
C THR A 54 -4.94 0.05 14.83
N ILE A 55 -5.10 -0.18 13.53
CA ILE A 55 -5.25 0.94 12.58
C ILE A 55 -6.67 1.52 12.70
N PRO A 56 -6.82 2.85 12.78
CA PRO A 56 -8.12 3.53 12.86
C PRO A 56 -8.84 3.62 11.50
N LEU A 57 -8.83 2.52 10.73
CA LEU A 57 -9.52 2.42 9.45
C LEU A 57 -10.58 1.32 9.52
N PRO A 58 -11.72 1.49 8.84
CA PRO A 58 -12.69 0.41 8.75
C PRO A 58 -12.07 -0.85 8.13
N PRO A 59 -12.28 -2.07 8.68
CA PRO A 59 -11.66 -3.29 8.17
C PRO A 59 -12.01 -3.61 6.70
N TRP A 60 -13.09 -3.05 6.19
CA TRP A 60 -13.57 -3.18 4.80
C TRP A 60 -13.08 -2.06 3.88
N SER A 61 -12.29 -1.10 4.36
CA SER A 61 -11.80 0.00 3.54
C SER A 61 -10.48 -0.30 2.83
N TYR A 62 -9.76 -1.34 3.24
CA TYR A 62 -8.53 -1.79 2.61
C TYR A 62 -8.32 -3.30 2.71
N VAL A 63 -7.55 -3.87 1.78
CA VAL A 63 -7.10 -5.27 1.78
C VAL A 63 -5.67 -5.33 1.29
N ILE A 64 -4.79 -5.95 2.09
CA ILE A 64 -3.42 -6.27 1.67
C ILE A 64 -3.49 -7.55 0.85
N LEU A 65 -3.29 -7.44 -0.46
CA LEU A 65 -3.43 -8.55 -1.41
C LEU A 65 -2.18 -9.43 -1.44
N ALA A 66 -1.01 -8.80 -1.39
CA ALA A 66 0.26 -9.49 -1.53
C ALA A 66 1.39 -8.73 -0.84
N ILE A 67 2.40 -9.48 -0.42
CA ILE A 67 3.66 -8.97 0.12
C ILE A 67 4.76 -9.47 -0.79
N ALA A 68 5.56 -8.56 -1.32
CA ALA A 68 6.72 -8.86 -2.13
C ALA A 68 7.99 -8.51 -1.34
N GLU A 69 8.91 -9.47 -1.30
CA GLU A 69 10.23 -9.33 -0.68
C GLU A 69 11.22 -10.05 -1.61
N GLU A 70 12.28 -9.33 -2.00
CA GLU A 70 13.23 -9.78 -3.02
C GLU A 70 12.49 -10.14 -4.34
N ASP A 71 12.65 -11.37 -4.83
CA ASP A 71 12.06 -11.89 -6.07
C ASP A 71 10.83 -12.78 -5.82
N LYS A 72 10.22 -12.70 -4.64
CA LYS A 72 9.09 -13.56 -4.25
C LYS A 72 7.87 -12.75 -3.86
N VAL A 73 6.70 -13.29 -4.21
CA VAL A 73 5.40 -12.76 -3.82
C VAL A 73 4.71 -13.76 -2.90
N PHE A 74 4.24 -13.27 -1.76
CA PHE A 74 3.62 -14.04 -0.71
C PHE A 74 2.16 -13.61 -0.55
N LYS A 75 1.29 -14.61 -0.36
CA LYS A 75 -0.04 -14.36 0.19
C LYS A 75 0.12 -14.11 1.70
N PRO A 76 -0.29 -12.94 2.22
CA PRO A 76 -0.20 -12.67 3.64
C PRO A 76 -1.12 -13.58 4.45
N ASN A 77 -0.70 -13.88 5.68
CA ASN A 77 -1.50 -14.58 6.69
C ASN A 77 -1.53 -13.76 7.99
N ASP A 78 -2.40 -14.12 8.92
CA ASP A 78 -2.63 -13.37 10.16
C ASP A 78 -1.37 -13.18 11.01
N ASP A 79 -0.47 -14.16 11.00
CA ASP A 79 0.78 -14.16 11.78
C ASP A 79 1.95 -13.52 11.02
N TRP A 80 1.71 -12.99 9.81
CA TRP A 80 2.75 -12.36 9.02
C TRP A 80 3.25 -11.09 9.72
N VAL A 81 4.55 -11.04 10.02
CA VAL A 81 5.21 -9.88 10.61
C VAL A 81 5.75 -8.98 9.52
N PHE A 82 5.28 -7.73 9.48
CA PHE A 82 5.75 -6.73 8.52
C PHE A 82 7.16 -6.26 8.84
N LYS A 83 7.97 -6.07 7.80
CA LYS A 83 9.36 -5.60 7.89
C LYS A 83 9.57 -4.40 6.99
N GLU A 84 10.49 -3.53 7.37
CA GLU A 84 10.98 -2.47 6.49
C GLU A 84 11.47 -3.04 5.15
N GLY A 85 11.27 -2.28 4.07
CA GLY A 85 11.68 -2.63 2.72
C GLY A 85 10.75 -3.60 2.00
N GLN A 86 9.82 -4.26 2.71
CA GLN A 86 8.80 -5.09 2.07
C GLN A 86 7.88 -4.21 1.22
N ARG A 87 7.56 -4.73 0.03
CA ARG A 87 6.61 -4.10 -0.89
C ARG A 87 5.23 -4.72 -0.72
N LEU A 88 4.21 -3.89 -0.54
CA LEU A 88 2.83 -4.29 -0.31
C LEU A 88 1.95 -3.87 -1.47
N ILE A 89 1.16 -4.82 -1.98
CA ILE A 89 0.09 -4.54 -2.94
C ILE A 89 -1.22 -4.43 -2.16
N ILE A 90 -1.84 -3.26 -2.16
CA ILE A 90 -3.01 -2.95 -1.32
C ILE A 90 -4.16 -2.43 -2.18
N LEU A 91 -5.34 -3.03 -2.05
CA LEU A 91 -6.58 -2.46 -2.57
C LEU A 91 -7.22 -1.61 -1.47
N VAL A 92 -7.61 -0.37 -1.75
CA VAL A 92 -8.15 0.56 -0.77
C VAL A 92 -9.26 1.42 -1.38
N LYS A 93 -10.25 1.84 -0.57
CA LYS A 93 -11.20 2.88 -0.99
C LYS A 93 -10.47 4.19 -1.26
N ALA A 94 -10.87 4.91 -2.30
CA ALA A 94 -10.19 6.13 -2.73
C ALA A 94 -10.11 7.20 -1.64
N GLU A 95 -11.13 7.29 -0.79
CA GLU A 95 -11.21 8.22 0.35
C GLU A 95 -10.21 7.92 1.47
N GLU A 96 -9.80 6.65 1.64
CA GLU A 96 -8.86 6.22 2.69
C GLU A 96 -7.42 6.07 2.19
N ALA A 97 -7.17 6.30 0.90
CA ALA A 97 -5.88 6.01 0.28
C ALA A 97 -4.73 6.84 0.88
N GLU A 98 -4.96 8.12 1.20
CA GLU A 98 -3.92 8.96 1.80
C GLU A 98 -3.65 8.59 3.27
N GLU A 99 -4.67 8.13 3.99
CA GLU A 99 -4.52 7.60 5.36
C GLU A 99 -3.68 6.33 5.37
N VAL A 100 -3.98 5.39 4.47
CA VAL A 100 -3.18 4.16 4.28
C VAL A 100 -1.74 4.51 3.94
N LYS A 101 -1.50 5.45 3.01
CA LYS A 101 -0.14 5.88 2.69
C LYS A 101 0.59 6.39 3.95
N ARG A 102 -0.01 7.33 4.69
CA ARG A 102 0.59 7.88 5.90
C ARG A 102 0.93 6.81 6.94
N ILE A 103 0.02 5.89 7.22
CA ILE A 103 0.25 4.84 8.22
C ILE A 103 1.38 3.89 7.79
N PHE A 104 1.44 3.54 6.51
CA PHE A 104 2.32 2.50 5.99
C PHE A 104 3.71 3.03 5.62
N THR A 105 3.87 4.34 5.41
CA THR A 105 5.18 4.97 5.12
C THR A 105 5.67 5.92 6.21
N GLY A 106 4.85 6.25 7.21
CA GLY A 106 5.13 7.31 8.17
C GLY A 106 4.81 8.68 7.63
#